data_AF-A0A7G9NRW3-F1
#
_entry.id   AF-A0A7G9NRW3-F1
#
_cell.length_a   1.000
_cell.length_b   1.000
_cell.length_c   1.000
_cell.angle_alpha   90.00
_cell.angle_beta   90.00
_cell.angle_gamma   90.00
#
_symmetry.space_group_name_H-M   'P 1'
#
loop_
_entity.id
_entity.type
_entity.pdbx_description
1 polymer ?
#
loop_
_entity_poly.entity_id
_entity_poly.type
_entity_poly.pdbx_seq_one_letter_code
_entity_poly.pdbx_strand_id
1 'polypeptide(L)'
;MSMIEVEVLRAACCIAGLDKEIHENELKLLRKLAFQVGVGEVSLNAMIRRAREDQNFYQEQFEYLHADPEQAMTTLFGLAVADGQLTLEERVILRHFAERLKLDEAQFEKLLAAAETYLDTRDDQEEKS
;
A
#
# COMPACT_ATOMS: atom_id res chain seq x y z
N MET A 1 12.60 9.49 -7.19
CA MET A 1 11.68 8.57 -7.91
C MET A 1 12.32 7.20 -7.86
N SER A 2 11.94 6.38 -6.88
CA SER A 2 12.40 5.00 -6.84
C SER A 2 11.44 4.16 -7.69
N MET A 3 11.99 3.31 -8.56
CA MET A 3 11.19 2.42 -9.43
C MET A 3 10.20 1.57 -8.61
N ILE A 4 10.59 1.27 -7.37
CA ILE A 4 9.85 0.56 -6.33
C ILE A 4 8.50 1.21 -6.00
N GLU A 5 8.41 2.53 -5.92
CA GLU A 5 7.17 3.24 -5.54
C GLU A 5 6.04 3.03 -6.57
N VAL A 6 6.37 3.01 -7.86
CA VAL A 6 5.41 2.75 -8.95
C VAL A 6 4.99 1.28 -8.97
N GLU A 7 5.91 0.37 -8.63
CA GLU A 7 5.63 -1.06 -8.54
C GLU A 7 4.74 -1.38 -7.34
N VAL A 8 4.98 -0.72 -6.21
CA VAL A 8 4.10 -0.76 -5.03
C VAL A 8 2.72 -0.21 -5.38
N LEU A 9 2.61 0.87 -6.17
CA LEU A 9 1.31 1.35 -6.67
C LEU A 9 0.58 0.34 -7.54
N ARG A 10 1.30 -0.33 -8.45
CA ARG A 10 0.72 -1.34 -9.32
C ARG A 10 0.27 -2.55 -8.52
N ALA A 11 1.08 -3.03 -7.59
CA ALA A 11 0.72 -4.10 -6.67
C ALA A 11 -0.47 -3.71 -5.81
N ALA A 12 -0.52 -2.44 -5.36
CA ALA A 12 -1.63 -1.92 -4.60
C ALA A 12 -2.94 -2.00 -5.37
N CYS A 13 -2.93 -1.52 -6.63
CA CYS A 13 -4.07 -1.59 -7.54
C CYS A 13 -4.48 -3.05 -7.83
N CYS A 14 -3.51 -3.95 -7.95
CA CYS A 14 -3.72 -5.36 -8.22
C CYS A 14 -4.39 -6.11 -7.06
N ILE A 15 -3.98 -5.83 -5.82
CA ILE A 15 -4.53 -6.47 -4.64
C ILE A 15 -5.95 -5.96 -4.34
N ALA A 16 -6.19 -4.66 -4.50
CA ALA A 16 -7.51 -4.05 -4.39
C ALA A 16 -8.44 -4.47 -5.55
N GLY A 17 -7.90 -4.84 -6.71
CA GLY A 17 -8.69 -5.32 -7.85
C GLY A 17 -9.00 -6.81 -7.84
N LEU A 18 -8.49 -7.57 -6.87
CA LEU A 18 -8.47 -9.04 -6.92
C LEU A 18 -9.83 -9.68 -6.64
N ASP A 19 -10.65 -9.03 -5.83
CA ASP A 19 -12.06 -9.35 -5.58
C ASP A 19 -13.00 -8.77 -6.66
N LYS A 20 -12.44 -8.09 -7.68
CA LYS A 20 -13.13 -7.37 -8.76
C LYS A 20 -13.91 -6.14 -8.28
N GLU A 21 -13.87 -5.81 -7.00
CA GLU A 21 -14.60 -4.70 -6.40
C GLU A 21 -13.65 -3.84 -5.58
N ILE A 22 -13.14 -2.76 -6.20
CA ILE A 22 -12.37 -1.75 -5.44
C ILE A 22 -13.38 -0.89 -4.70
N HIS A 23 -13.33 -0.95 -3.38
CA HIS A 23 -14.15 -0.14 -2.49
C HIS A 23 -13.65 1.33 -2.49
N GLU A 24 -14.53 2.29 -2.16
CA GLU A 24 -14.17 3.71 -2.17
C GLU A 24 -12.98 4.04 -1.26
N ASN A 25 -12.78 3.28 -0.18
CA ASN A 25 -11.69 3.49 0.77
C ASN A 25 -10.35 2.98 0.22
N GLU A 26 -10.34 1.84 -0.48
CA GLU A 26 -9.18 1.38 -1.24
C GLU A 26 -8.82 2.36 -2.36
N LEU A 27 -9.83 2.91 -3.04
CA LEU A 27 -9.62 3.92 -4.07
C LEU A 27 -8.99 5.21 -3.51
N LYS A 28 -9.38 5.63 -2.29
CA LYS A 28 -8.75 6.78 -1.61
C LYS A 28 -7.27 6.52 -1.33
N LEU A 29 -6.94 5.33 -0.81
CA LEU A 29 -5.56 4.95 -0.54
C LEU A 29 -4.73 4.89 -1.82
N LEU A 30 -5.27 4.26 -2.88
CA LEU A 30 -4.65 4.20 -4.21
C LEU A 30 -4.45 5.58 -4.84
N ARG A 31 -5.38 6.52 -4.66
CA ARG A 31 -5.25 7.91 -5.11
C ARG A 31 -4.17 8.67 -4.37
N LYS A 32 -4.08 8.53 -3.05
CA LYS A 32 -2.98 9.11 -2.25
C LYS A 32 -1.64 8.58 -2.74
N LEU A 33 -1.56 7.26 -2.93
CA LEU A 33 -0.37 6.58 -3.42
C LEU A 33 0.03 7.10 -4.81
N ALA A 34 -0.93 7.18 -5.74
CA ALA A 34 -0.69 7.71 -7.07
C ALA A 34 -0.20 9.16 -7.02
N PHE A 35 -0.80 10.00 -6.17
CA PHE A 35 -0.39 11.39 -5.99
C PHE A 35 1.05 11.50 -5.48
N GLN A 36 1.43 10.72 -4.46
CA GLN A 36 2.79 10.73 -3.90
C GLN A 36 3.85 10.25 -4.90
N VAL A 37 3.49 9.27 -5.73
CA VAL A 37 4.40 8.72 -6.75
C VAL A 37 4.42 9.56 -8.03
N GLY A 38 3.54 10.58 -8.14
CA GLY A 38 3.42 11.45 -9.31
C GLY A 38 2.66 10.81 -10.48
N VAL A 39 1.87 9.78 -10.22
CA VAL A 39 0.98 9.13 -11.18
C VAL A 39 -0.35 9.87 -11.24
N GLY A 40 -0.66 10.43 -12.41
CA GLY A 40 -1.93 11.13 -12.64
C GLY A 40 -3.15 10.19 -12.58
N GLU A 41 -4.32 10.77 -12.32
CA GLU A 41 -5.58 10.01 -12.13
C GLU A 41 -5.97 9.14 -13.33
N VAL A 42 -5.68 9.59 -14.56
CA VAL A 42 -5.89 8.80 -15.78
C VAL A 42 -5.04 7.52 -15.78
N SER A 43 -3.78 7.63 -15.38
CA SER A 43 -2.86 6.50 -15.29
C SER A 43 -3.26 5.55 -14.17
N LEU A 44 -3.70 6.07 -13.03
CA LEU A 44 -4.23 5.28 -11.93
C LEU A 44 -5.45 4.46 -12.36
N ASN A 45 -6.42 5.10 -13.02
CA ASN A 45 -7.62 4.42 -13.51
C ASN A 45 -7.28 3.35 -14.55
N ALA A 46 -6.27 3.59 -15.40
CA ALA A 46 -5.78 2.58 -16.33
C ALA A 46 -5.11 1.38 -15.62
N MET A 47 -4.37 1.63 -14.53
CA MET A 47 -3.77 0.57 -13.70
C MET A 47 -4.83 -0.25 -12.97
N ILE A 48 -5.81 0.41 -12.36
CA ILE A 48 -6.98 -0.21 -11.71
C ILE A 48 -7.76 -1.08 -12.70
N ARG A 49 -8.03 -0.54 -13.90
CA ARG A 49 -8.75 -1.27 -14.93
C ARG A 49 -7.98 -2.51 -15.39
N ARG A 50 -6.67 -2.38 -15.65
CA ARG A 50 -5.82 -3.52 -15.98
C ARG A 50 -5.75 -4.55 -14.85
N ALA A 51 -5.67 -4.11 -13.60
CA ALA A 51 -5.70 -4.99 -12.43
C ALA A 51 -6.99 -5.84 -12.36
N ARG A 52 -8.13 -5.28 -12.77
CA ARG A 52 -9.41 -6.01 -12.83
C ARG A 52 -9.55 -6.93 -14.04
N GLU A 53 -9.03 -6.50 -15.19
CA GLU A 53 -9.22 -7.17 -16.48
C GLU A 53 -8.14 -8.21 -16.81
N ASP A 54 -6.93 -8.07 -16.26
CA ASP A 54 -5.74 -8.84 -16.63
C ASP A 54 -5.01 -9.42 -15.40
N GLN A 55 -5.37 -10.65 -15.03
CA GLN A 55 -4.72 -11.42 -13.97
C GLN A 55 -3.30 -11.92 -14.33
N ASN A 56 -2.82 -11.76 -15.56
CA ASN A 56 -1.43 -12.11 -15.90
C ASN A 56 -0.47 -10.94 -15.66
N PHE A 57 -0.94 -9.70 -15.83
CA PHE A 57 -0.21 -8.50 -15.41
C PHE A 57 0.12 -8.51 -13.90
N TYR A 58 -0.73 -9.18 -13.11
CA TYR A 58 -0.53 -9.47 -11.69
C TYR A 58 0.76 -10.25 -11.44
N GLN A 59 1.01 -11.35 -12.17
CA GLN A 59 2.09 -12.30 -11.85
C GLN A 59 3.49 -11.71 -12.04
N GLU A 60 3.70 -10.94 -13.12
CA GLU A 60 5.00 -10.33 -13.42
C GLU A 60 5.38 -9.22 -12.44
N GLN A 61 4.40 -8.45 -11.93
CA GLN A 61 4.64 -7.40 -10.93
C GLN A 61 4.79 -7.98 -9.52
N PHE A 62 4.09 -9.07 -9.22
CA PHE A 62 4.19 -9.76 -7.92
C PHE A 62 5.54 -10.44 -7.71
N GLU A 63 6.18 -10.91 -8.79
CA GLU A 63 7.51 -11.54 -8.72
C GLU A 63 8.57 -10.59 -8.17
N TYR A 64 8.46 -9.29 -8.49
CA TYR A 64 9.37 -8.27 -7.99
C TYR A 64 9.08 -7.89 -6.52
N LEU A 65 7.81 -7.77 -6.14
CA LEU A 65 7.45 -7.54 -4.73
C LEU A 65 7.81 -8.71 -3.81
N HIS A 66 7.74 -9.95 -4.30
CA HIS A 66 8.21 -11.12 -3.55
C HIS A 66 9.72 -11.14 -3.34
N ALA A 67 10.49 -10.38 -4.13
CA ALA A 67 11.93 -10.30 -3.94
C ALA A 67 12.32 -9.61 -2.63
N ASP A 68 11.50 -8.64 -2.17
CA ASP A 68 11.66 -7.98 -0.87
C ASP A 68 10.29 -7.57 -0.26
N PRO A 69 9.59 -8.52 0.38
CA PRO A 69 8.27 -8.27 0.94
C PRO A 69 8.30 -7.32 2.15
N GLU A 70 9.41 -7.26 2.90
CA GLU A 70 9.57 -6.34 4.04
C GLU A 70 9.64 -4.90 3.55
N GLN A 71 10.42 -4.63 2.49
CA GLN A 71 10.54 -3.31 1.91
C GLN A 71 9.22 -2.84 1.28
N ALA A 72 8.53 -3.71 0.55
CA ALA A 72 7.21 -3.39 -0.02
C ALA A 72 6.18 -3.05 1.07
N MET A 73 6.14 -3.84 2.14
CA MET A 73 5.25 -3.58 3.27
C MET A 73 5.62 -2.31 4.02
N THR A 74 6.91 -2.01 4.21
CA THR A 74 7.37 -0.76 4.82
C THR A 74 6.89 0.46 4.02
N THR A 75 6.98 0.40 2.69
CA THR A 75 6.46 1.46 1.82
C THR A 75 4.95 1.62 1.95
N LEU A 76 4.20 0.51 1.98
CA LEU A 76 2.74 0.55 2.17
C LEU A 76 2.34 1.11 3.53
N PHE A 77 3.03 0.72 4.61
CA PHE A 77 2.81 1.27 5.95
C PHE A 77 3.11 2.77 6.01
N GLY A 78 4.24 3.20 5.44
CA GLY A 78 4.62 4.62 5.37
C GLY A 78 3.60 5.48 4.62
N LEU A 79 2.89 4.89 3.66
CA LEU A 79 1.82 5.53 2.90
C LEU A 79 0.50 5.57 3.67
N ALA A 80 0.17 4.49 4.36
CA ALA A 80 -1.02 4.43 5.21
C ALA A 80 -0.95 5.48 6.33
N VAL A 81 0.21 5.63 6.98
CA VAL A 81 0.41 6.64 8.04
C VAL A 81 0.70 8.06 7.52
N ALA A 82 0.74 8.28 6.20
CA ALA A 82 1.15 9.57 5.63
C ALA A 82 0.19 10.72 5.98
N ASP A 83 -1.09 10.40 6.17
CA ASP A 83 -2.12 11.34 6.61
C ASP A 83 -2.21 11.50 8.14
N GLY A 84 -1.30 10.87 8.88
CA GLY A 84 -1.23 10.96 10.33
C GLY A 84 -2.18 10.01 11.06
N GLN A 85 -2.86 9.09 10.37
CA GLN A 85 -3.70 8.09 11.02
C GLN A 85 -3.52 6.72 10.38
N LEU A 86 -3.77 5.66 11.15
CA LEU A 86 -3.82 4.29 10.64
C LEU A 86 -5.15 3.66 11.02
N THR A 87 -6.11 3.75 10.12
CA THR A 87 -7.47 3.28 10.37
C THR A 87 -7.54 1.74 10.41
N LEU A 88 -8.59 1.21 11.06
CA LEU A 88 -8.80 -0.24 11.14
C LEU A 88 -8.90 -0.89 9.75
N GLU A 89 -9.49 -0.16 8.79
CA GLU A 89 -9.67 -0.60 7.41
C GLU A 89 -8.34 -0.69 6.66
N GLU A 90 -7.45 0.30 6.83
CA GLU A 90 -6.10 0.28 6.25
C GLU A 90 -5.26 -0.86 6.84
N ARG A 91 -5.43 -1.17 8.14
CA ARG A 91 -4.78 -2.35 8.75
C ARG A 91 -5.25 -3.66 8.13
N VAL A 92 -6.55 -3.79 7.85
CA VAL A 92 -7.11 -4.99 7.19
C VAL A 92 -6.54 -5.13 5.78
N ILE A 93 -6.48 -4.02 5.03
CA ILE A 93 -5.87 -4.00 3.70
C ILE A 93 -4.41 -4.43 3.81
N LEU A 94 -3.60 -3.78 4.65
CA LEU A 94 -2.19 -4.10 4.88
C LEU A 94 -1.97 -5.56 5.28
N ARG A 95 -2.85 -6.11 6.12
CA ARG A 95 -2.81 -7.52 6.49
C ARG A 95 -3.04 -8.45 5.29
N HIS A 96 -3.99 -8.13 4.42
CA HIS A 96 -4.18 -8.85 3.17
C HIS A 96 -2.98 -8.74 2.21
N PHE A 97 -2.28 -7.59 2.17
CA PHE A 97 -1.01 -7.47 1.45
C PHE A 97 0.05 -8.39 2.04
N ALA A 98 0.23 -8.38 3.36
CA ALA A 98 1.20 -9.22 4.05
C ALA A 98 0.96 -10.72 3.82
N GLU A 99 -0.30 -11.16 3.93
CA GLU A 99 -0.70 -12.55 3.64
C GLU A 99 -0.37 -12.96 2.20
N ARG A 100 -0.63 -12.08 1.23
CA ARG A 100 -0.34 -12.37 -0.19
C ARG A 100 1.15 -12.37 -0.49
N LEU A 101 1.93 -11.50 0.16
CA LEU A 101 3.38 -11.47 0.09
C LEU A 101 4.05 -12.60 0.88
N LYS A 102 3.27 -13.42 1.60
CA LYS A 102 3.74 -14.46 2.52
C LYS A 102 4.70 -13.90 3.57
N LEU A 103 4.47 -12.66 3.99
CA LEU A 103 5.18 -12.07 5.11
C LEU A 103 4.76 -12.80 6.39
N ASP A 104 5.73 -13.08 7.26
CA ASP A 104 5.45 -13.69 8.56
C ASP A 104 4.61 -12.75 9.44
N GLU A 105 3.66 -13.30 10.18
CA GLU A 105 2.78 -12.52 11.06
C GLU A 105 3.59 -11.74 12.11
N ALA A 106 4.70 -12.28 12.62
CA ALA A 106 5.58 -11.57 13.54
C ALA A 106 6.26 -10.36 12.90
N GLN A 107 6.57 -10.42 11.60
CA GLN A 107 7.14 -9.29 10.86
C GLN A 107 6.07 -8.24 10.58
N PHE A 108 4.85 -8.67 10.25
CA PHE A 108 3.72 -7.78 10.06
C PHE A 108 3.42 -6.97 11.33
N GLU A 109 3.31 -7.63 12.49
CA GLU A 109 3.07 -6.97 13.78
C GLU A 109 4.19 -6.00 14.14
N LYS A 110 5.45 -6.34 13.81
CA LYS A 110 6.59 -5.43 14.02
C LYS A 110 6.49 -4.16 13.16
N LEU A 111 6.10 -4.29 11.89
CA LEU A 111 5.90 -3.15 11.00
C LEU A 111 4.68 -2.30 11.43
N LEU A 112 3.61 -2.95 11.89
CA LEU A 112 2.45 -2.29 12.46
C LEU A 112 2.80 -1.47 13.69
N ALA A 113 3.52 -2.06 14.65
CA ALA A 113 3.98 -1.36 15.86
C ALA A 113 4.92 -0.19 15.52
N ALA A 114 5.78 -0.35 14.52
CA ALA A 114 6.66 0.73 14.06
C ALA A 114 5.85 1.89 13.43
N ALA A 115 4.82 1.57 12.65
CA ALA A 115 3.92 2.55 12.07
C ALA A 115 3.09 3.29 13.14
N GLU A 116 2.58 2.59 14.15
CA GLU A 116 1.88 3.20 15.28
C GLU A 116 2.80 4.11 16.11
N THR A 117 4.03 3.67 16.38
CA THR A 117 5.03 4.48 17.09
C THR A 117 5.39 5.73 16.30
N TYR A 118 5.45 5.64 14.97
CA TYR A 118 5.69 6.79 14.10
C TYR A 118 4.55 7.83 14.16
N LEU A 119 3.31 7.38 14.32
CA LEU A 119 2.16 8.27 14.53
C LEU A 119 2.22 8.95 15.90
N ASP A 120 2.45 8.17 16.96
CA ASP A 120 2.56 8.67 18.34
C ASP A 120 3.66 9.74 18.48
N THR A 121 4.82 9.50 17.85
CA THR A 121 5.93 10.47 17.85
C THR A 121 5.72 11.69 16.95
N ARG A 122 4.76 11.67 16.01
CA ARG A 122 4.37 12.84 15.20
C ARG A 122 3.41 13.75 15.94
N ASP A 123 2.43 13.19 16.65
CA ASP A 123 1.50 13.97 17.49
C ASP A 123 2.28 14.79 18.55
N ASP A 124 3.33 14.19 19.14
CA ASP A 124 4.23 14.86 20.09
C ASP A 124 5.03 16.05 19.51
N GLN A 125 5.19 16.13 18.18
CA GLN A 125 5.94 17.22 17.52
C GLN A 125 5.05 18.35 17.00
N GLU A 126 3.78 18.09 16.70
CA GLU A 126 2.82 19.14 16.33
C GLU A 126 2.33 19.93 17.56
N GLU A 127 2.34 19.36 18.76
CA GLU A 127 1.95 20.06 20.00
C GLU A 127 3.00 21.07 20.52
N LYS A 128 4.18 21.15 19.88
CA LYS A 128 5.30 22.03 20.28
C LYS A 128 5.67 23.14 19.29
N SER A 129 4.92 23.35 18.20
CA SER A 129 5.19 24.43 17.23
C SER A 129 4.20 25.59 17.30
#